data_AF-A0AAP0N7Z8-F1
#
_entry.id   AF-A0AAP0N7Z8-F1
#
_cell.length_a   1.000
_cell.length_b   1.000
_cell.length_c   1.000
_cell.angle_alpha   90.00
_cell.angle_beta   90.00
_cell.angle_gamma   90.00
#
_symmetry.space_group_name_H-M   'P 1'
#
loop_
_entity.id
_entity.type
_entity.pdbx_description
1 polymer ?
#
loop_
_entity_poly.entity_id
_entity_poly.type
_entity_poly.pdbx_seq_one_letter_code
_entity_poly.pdbx_strand_id
1 'polypeptide(L)'
;MSSVFPVGFRFHPSDRELVLHYLYRKVIGKPLSCENVVRDCDLYGERGPWEIVSEKVGYFFTKLKKKTDSGSRIDRTVGSTGTWKSQDVGDPVLDEGGRCIGRKKMLVY
;
A
#
# COMPACT_ATOMS: atom_id res chain seq x y z
N MET A 1 -3.75 10.91 -18.54
CA MET A 1 -3.84 10.24 -19.86
C MET A 1 -3.72 8.75 -19.59
N SER A 2 -4.70 7.92 -19.99
CA SER A 2 -4.62 6.47 -19.77
C SER A 2 -3.47 5.87 -20.57
N SER A 3 -2.53 5.23 -19.88
CA SER A 3 -1.39 4.54 -20.49
C SER A 3 -1.87 3.35 -21.33
N VAL A 4 -1.50 3.31 -22.62
CA VAL A 4 -1.78 2.16 -23.50
C VAL A 4 -0.63 1.16 -23.35
N PHE A 5 -0.91 -0.01 -22.78
CA PHE A 5 0.08 -1.07 -22.61
C PHE A 5 -0.21 -2.23 -23.59
N PRO A 6 0.84 -2.92 -24.10
CA PRO A 6 0.67 -4.15 -24.86
C PRO A 6 -0.06 -5.23 -24.06
N VAL A 7 -0.75 -6.13 -24.76
CA VAL A 7 -1.36 -7.31 -24.15
C VAL A 7 -0.30 -8.12 -23.41
N GLY A 8 -0.61 -8.50 -22.16
CA GLY A 8 0.29 -9.26 -21.31
C GLY A 8 1.21 -8.41 -20.43
N PHE A 9 1.25 -7.08 -20.60
CA PHE A 9 1.92 -6.20 -19.65
C PHE A 9 1.26 -6.29 -18.27
N ARG A 10 2.08 -6.38 -17.22
CA ARG A 10 1.61 -6.46 -15.83
C ARG A 10 2.31 -5.43 -14.98
N PHE A 11 1.54 -4.84 -14.08
CA PHE A 11 2.11 -4.01 -13.04
C PHE A 11 2.81 -4.89 -12.00
N HIS A 12 4.14 -4.89 -12.04
CA HIS A 12 4.99 -5.69 -11.14
C HIS A 12 6.17 -4.85 -10.62
N PRO A 13 5.89 -3.79 -9.83
CA PRO A 13 6.92 -2.90 -9.33
C PRO A 13 7.77 -3.57 -8.24
N SER A 14 9.03 -3.16 -8.14
CA SER A 14 9.88 -3.40 -6.99
C SER A 14 9.41 -2.60 -5.76
N ASP A 15 9.86 -3.00 -4.57
CA ASP A 15 9.54 -2.28 -3.32
C ASP A 15 10.04 -0.83 -3.38
N ARG A 16 11.19 -0.58 -4.01
CA ARG A 16 11.73 0.76 -4.22
C ARG A 16 10.83 1.59 -5.15
N GLU A 17 10.35 1.02 -6.24
CA GLU A 17 9.47 1.73 -7.18
C GLU A 17 8.14 2.10 -6.53
N LEU A 18 7.56 1.18 -5.75
CA LEU A 18 6.36 1.45 -4.94
C LEU A 18 6.56 2.65 -4.00
N VAL A 19 7.70 2.74 -3.33
CA VAL A 19 7.98 3.86 -2.42
C VAL A 19 8.23 5.16 -3.19
N LEU A 20 9.18 5.19 -4.13
CA LEU A 20 9.64 6.44 -4.76
C LEU A 20 8.69 6.99 -5.82
N HIS A 21 8.12 6.12 -6.65
CA HIS A 21 7.32 6.54 -7.79
C HIS A 21 5.82 6.60 -7.50
N TYR A 22 5.36 5.90 -6.46
CA TYR A 22 3.94 5.87 -6.09
C TYR A 22 3.68 6.54 -4.74
N LEU A 23 4.17 5.98 -3.63
CA LEU A 23 3.84 6.48 -2.29
C LEU A 23 4.38 7.90 -2.04
N TYR A 24 5.66 8.14 -2.29
CA TYR A 24 6.28 9.44 -2.10
C TYR A 24 5.61 10.51 -2.95
N ARG A 25 5.37 10.22 -4.24
CA ARG A 25 4.68 11.14 -5.16
C ARG A 25 3.26 11.46 -4.71
N LYS A 26 2.50 10.46 -4.26
CA LYS A 26 1.15 10.64 -3.69
C LYS A 26 1.17 11.59 -2.49
N VAL A 27 2.14 11.43 -1.58
CA VAL A 27 2.27 12.26 -0.37
C VAL A 27 2.59 13.72 -0.71
N ILE A 28 3.48 13.98 -1.70
CA ILE A 28 3.86 15.33 -2.09
C ILE A 28 2.95 15.96 -3.17
N GLY A 29 1.84 15.30 -3.53
CA GLY A 29 0.89 15.79 -4.53
C GLY A 29 1.45 15.84 -5.96
N LYS A 30 2.46 15.01 -6.29
CA LYS A 30 2.99 14.92 -7.66
C LYS A 30 2.25 13.85 -8.48
N PRO A 31 2.17 14.00 -9.82
CA PRO A 31 1.60 13.00 -10.70
C PRO A 31 2.28 11.62 -10.56
N LEU A 32 1.46 10.57 -10.52
CA LEU A 32 1.92 9.18 -10.47
C LEU A 32 2.49 8.75 -11.82
N SER A 33 3.49 7.85 -11.82
CA SER A 33 4.10 7.36 -13.07
C SER A 33 3.11 6.61 -13.97
N CYS A 34 2.16 5.88 -13.39
CA CYS A 34 1.03 5.30 -14.09
C CYS A 34 -0.24 5.62 -13.31
N GLU A 35 -1.19 6.27 -13.95
CA GLU A 35 -2.49 6.60 -13.35
C GLU A 35 -3.33 5.31 -13.22
N ASN A 36 -4.19 5.24 -12.20
CA ASN A 36 -5.18 4.19 -11.96
C ASN A 36 -4.68 2.78 -11.62
N VAL A 37 -3.37 2.51 -11.58
CA VAL A 37 -2.82 1.19 -11.14
C VAL A 37 -2.81 1.01 -9.62
N VAL A 38 -2.70 2.11 -8.86
CA VAL A 38 -2.84 2.13 -7.39
C VAL A 38 -4.05 2.99 -7.04
N ARG A 39 -5.03 2.41 -6.33
CA ARG A 39 -6.31 3.09 -6.01
C ARG A 39 -6.38 3.51 -4.56
N ASP A 40 -7.04 4.63 -4.25
CA ASP A 40 -7.36 4.98 -2.87
C ASP A 40 -8.42 3.99 -2.32
N CYS A 41 -8.18 3.41 -1.15
CA CYS A 41 -9.11 2.51 -0.46
C CYS A 41 -8.83 2.49 1.03
N ASP A 42 -9.88 2.61 1.85
CA ASP A 42 -9.76 2.41 3.30
C ASP A 42 -9.71 0.90 3.62
N LEU A 43 -8.48 0.34 3.58
CA LEU A 43 -8.23 -1.08 3.87
C LEU A 43 -8.56 -1.48 5.32
N TYR A 44 -8.72 -0.50 6.22
CA TYR A 44 -9.09 -0.69 7.62
C TYR A 44 -10.45 -0.03 7.92
N GLY A 45 -11.30 0.07 6.89
CA GLY A 45 -12.69 0.50 7.00
C GLY A 45 -13.60 -0.68 7.33
N GLU A 46 -14.80 -0.67 6.75
CA GLU A 46 -15.84 -1.68 7.04
C GLU A 46 -15.72 -2.96 6.21
N ARG A 47 -15.11 -2.88 5.02
CA ARG A 47 -15.12 -3.97 4.02
C ARG A 47 -13.94 -4.90 4.17
N GLY A 48 -14.21 -6.21 4.15
CA GLY A 48 -13.16 -7.24 4.19
C GLY A 48 -12.30 -7.29 2.92
N PRO A 49 -11.11 -7.94 2.95
CA PRO A 49 -10.23 -8.05 1.79
C PRO A 49 -10.90 -8.67 0.55
N TRP A 50 -11.76 -9.68 0.74
CA TRP A 50 -12.49 -10.36 -0.34
C TRP A 50 -13.48 -9.45 -1.08
N GLU A 51 -13.93 -8.36 -0.44
CA GLU A 51 -14.79 -7.37 -1.10
C GLU A 51 -13.98 -6.33 -1.87
N ILE A 52 -12.74 -6.06 -1.46
CA ILE A 52 -11.90 -4.98 -2.00
C ILE A 52 -11.06 -5.49 -3.18
N VAL A 53 -10.55 -6.71 -3.09
CA VAL A 53 -9.60 -7.29 -4.05
C VAL A 53 -10.33 -8.27 -4.96
N SER A 54 -10.60 -7.84 -6.20
CA SER A 54 -11.27 -8.65 -7.23
C SER A 54 -10.32 -9.51 -8.06
N GLU A 55 -9.02 -9.21 -8.02
CA GLU A 55 -7.96 -9.89 -8.79
C GLU A 55 -7.00 -10.66 -7.87
N LYS A 56 -6.01 -11.35 -8.44
CA LYS A 56 -4.99 -12.05 -7.64
C LYS A 56 -4.16 -11.12 -6.76
N VAL A 57 -3.92 -9.88 -7.22
CA VAL A 57 -3.11 -8.87 -6.53
C VAL A 57 -3.73 -7.50 -6.78
N GLY A 58 -3.82 -6.67 -5.74
CA GLY A 58 -4.25 -5.27 -5.86
C GLY A 58 -3.34 -4.33 -5.08
N TYR A 59 -3.16 -3.12 -5.59
CA TYR A 59 -2.35 -2.08 -4.96
C TYR A 59 -3.23 -0.92 -4.52
N PHE A 60 -3.10 -0.51 -3.26
CA PHE A 60 -3.97 0.50 -2.68
C PHE A 60 -3.19 1.52 -1.83
N PHE A 61 -3.64 2.76 -1.86
CA PHE A 61 -3.30 3.76 -0.85
C PHE A 61 -4.35 3.71 0.25
N THR A 62 -3.90 3.52 1.49
CA THR A 62 -4.75 3.62 2.68
C THR A 62 -4.16 4.62 3.66
N LYS A 63 -5.03 5.37 4.33
CA LYS A 63 -4.61 6.25 5.43
C LYS A 63 -4.45 5.40 6.69
N LEU A 64 -3.29 5.46 7.32
CA LEU A 64 -3.05 4.76 8.57
C LEU A 64 -3.71 5.53 9.72
N LYS A 65 -4.59 4.84 10.47
CA LYS A 65 -5.25 5.38 11.67
C LYS A 65 -4.50 4.88 12.90
N LYS A 66 -4.17 5.77 13.84
CA LYS A 66 -3.59 5.33 15.12
C LYS A 66 -4.67 4.68 15.97
N LYS A 67 -4.32 3.64 16.72
CA LYS A 67 -5.21 3.01 17.69
C LYS A 67 -5.53 3.93 18.88
N THR A 68 -4.58 4.80 19.22
CA THR A 68 -4.71 5.81 20.27
C THR A 68 -3.98 7.08 19.83
N ASP A 69 -4.44 8.26 20.26
CA ASP A 69 -3.90 9.55 19.79
C ASP A 69 -2.39 9.70 20.04
N SER A 70 -1.94 9.28 21.22
CA SER A 70 -0.53 9.30 21.66
C SER A 70 0.28 8.10 21.18
N GLY A 71 -0.36 7.06 20.64
CA GLY A 71 0.30 5.81 20.28
C GLY A 71 0.95 5.83 18.89
N SER A 72 1.93 4.93 18.70
CA SER A 72 2.52 4.62 17.39
C SER A 72 1.86 3.41 16.71
N ARG A 73 1.03 2.66 17.45
CA ARG A 73 0.33 1.48 16.94
C ARG A 73 -0.80 1.92 16.01
N ILE A 74 -0.82 1.34 14.81
CA ILE A 74 -1.86 1.54 13.81
C ILE A 74 -3.02 0.59 14.13
N ASP A 75 -4.24 1.11 14.10
CA ASP A 75 -5.45 0.30 14.13
C ASP A 75 -5.63 -0.36 12.77
N ARG A 76 -5.80 -1.67 12.80
CA ARG A 76 -5.95 -2.51 11.62
C ARG A 76 -7.17 -3.42 11.70
N THR A 77 -8.11 -3.07 12.57
CA THR A 77 -9.42 -3.67 12.67
C THR A 77 -10.23 -3.30 11.42
N VAL A 78 -10.97 -4.25 10.87
CA VAL A 78 -11.84 -4.05 9.70
C VAL A 78 -13.28 -4.29 10.15
N GLY A 79 -14.05 -3.21 10.30
CA GLY A 79 -15.44 -3.23 10.79
C GLY A 79 -15.64 -4.23 11.94
N SER A 80 -16.62 -5.12 11.77
CA SER A 80 -16.87 -6.28 12.64
C SER A 80 -16.30 -7.59 12.10
N THR A 81 -15.57 -7.56 10.97
CA THR A 81 -15.23 -8.76 10.19
C THR A 81 -13.90 -9.38 10.60
N GLY A 82 -12.95 -8.60 11.13
CA GLY A 82 -11.64 -9.14 11.50
C GLY A 82 -10.56 -8.08 11.76
N THR A 83 -9.30 -8.51 11.79
CA THR A 83 -8.16 -7.61 12.07
C THR A 83 -6.90 -8.14 11.39
N TRP A 84 -6.18 -7.26 10.70
CA TRP A 84 -4.88 -7.61 10.13
C TRP A 84 -3.80 -7.70 11.21
N LYS A 85 -3.11 -8.84 11.28
CA LYS A 85 -2.02 -9.12 12.23
C LYS A 85 -0.67 -9.14 11.50
N SER A 86 0.30 -8.42 12.07
CA SER A 86 1.69 -8.41 11.56
C SER A 86 2.31 -9.80 11.69
N GLN A 87 2.96 -10.27 10.64
CA GLN A 87 3.78 -11.49 10.67
C GLN A 87 5.25 -11.18 10.91
N ASP A 88 5.69 -9.97 10.56
CA ASP A 88 7.07 -9.51 10.71
C ASP A 88 7.16 -8.15 11.42
N VAL A 89 8.41 -7.77 11.73
CA VAL A 89 8.77 -6.44 12.24
C VAL A 89 8.90 -5.39 11.14
N GLY A 90 9.10 -5.85 9.90
CA GLY A 90 9.15 -5.07 8.67
C GLY A 90 10.56 -4.81 8.16
N ASP A 91 10.78 -5.14 6.89
CA ASP A 91 12.04 -4.97 6.19
C ASP A 91 12.23 -3.52 5.71
N PRO A 92 13.46 -2.97 5.79
CA PRO A 92 13.75 -1.66 5.24
C PRO A 92 13.74 -1.71 3.71
N VAL A 93 13.10 -0.72 3.09
CA VAL A 93 13.24 -0.45 1.65
C VAL A 93 14.33 0.60 1.49
N LEU A 94 15.39 0.25 0.75
CA LEU A 94 16.57 1.11 0.56
C LEU A 94 16.54 1.78 -0.82
N ASP A 95 17.11 2.99 -0.92
CA ASP A 95 17.46 3.59 -2.21
C ASP A 95 18.82 3.07 -2.73
N GLU A 96 19.24 3.52 -3.91
CA GLU A 96 20.52 3.12 -4.54
C GLU A 96 21.74 3.48 -3.68
N GLY A 97 21.63 4.48 -2.82
CA GLY A 97 22.68 4.89 -1.88
C GLY A 97 22.63 4.13 -0.54
N GLY A 98 21.74 3.14 -0.40
CA GLY A 98 21.58 2.37 0.84
C GLY A 98 20.81 3.09 1.94
N ARG A 99 20.22 4.26 1.67
CA ARG A 99 19.41 4.99 2.66
C ARG A 99 18.01 4.40 2.74
N CYS A 100 17.51 4.22 3.96
CA CYS A 100 16.15 3.74 4.20
C CYS A 100 15.11 4.80 3.78
N ILE A 101 14.25 4.42 2.84
CA ILE A 101 13.18 5.28 2.28
C ILE A 101 11.77 4.80 2.65
N GLY A 102 11.65 3.62 3.25
CA GLY A 102 10.37 3.05 3.66
C GLY A 102 10.54 1.72 4.39
N ARG A 103 9.41 1.12 4.79
CA ARG A 103 9.39 -0.23 5.35
C ARG A 103 8.27 -1.05 4.72
N LYS A 104 8.58 -2.30 4.38
CA LYS A 104 7.62 -3.31 3.94
C LYS A 104 7.26 -4.20 5.12
N LYS A 105 5.97 -4.47 5.30
CA LYS A 105 5.47 -5.35 6.36
C LYS A 105 4.53 -6.37 5.78
N MET A 106 4.65 -7.62 6.21
CA MET A 106 3.71 -8.68 5.91
C MET A 106 2.64 -8.73 7.00
N LEU A 107 1.38 -8.76 6.57
CA LEU A 107 0.23 -8.92 7.43
C LEU A 107 -0.65 -10.05 6.89
N VAL A 108 -1.31 -10.73 7.81
CA VAL A 108 -2.37 -11.70 7.51
C VAL A 108 -3.67 -11.21 8.11
N TYR A 109 -4.76 -11.48 7.41
CA TYR A 109 -6.12 -11.23 7.88
C TYR A 109 -6.69 -12.50 8.49
#